data_AF-A0A7X8CN40-F1
#
_entry.id   AF-A0A7X8CN40-F1
#
_cell.length_a   1.000
_cell.length_b   1.000
_cell.length_c   1.000
_cell.angle_alpha   90.00
_cell.angle_beta   90.00
_cell.angle_gamma   90.00
#
_symmetry.space_group_name_H-M   'P 1'
#
loop_
_entity.id
_entity.type
_entity.pdbx_description
1 polymer ?
#
loop_
_entity_poly.entity_id
_entity_poly.type
_entity_poly.pdbx_seq_one_letter_code
_entity_poly.pdbx_strand_id
1 'polypeptide(L)' 'MQVSSELSDFKTSDDFSIFVVSDGTGKTAYLAVQAALAQFDLPRVKILRFDHVKNKEEIF' A
#
# COMPACT_ATOMS: atom_id res chain seq x y z
N MET A 1 -35.58 8.11 -13.57
CA MET A 1 -34.76 7.84 -12.37
C MET A 1 -33.43 7.31 -12.87
N GLN A 2 -32.41 8.17 -12.94
CA GLN A 2 -31.11 7.82 -13.50
C GLN A 2 -30.07 8.33 -12.50
N VAL A 3 -29.68 7.44 -11.59
CA VAL A 3 -28.59 7.67 -10.62
C VAL A 3 -27.41 6.86 -11.13
N SER A 4 -26.63 7.47 -12.01
CA SER A 4 -25.38 6.90 -12.52
C SER A 4 -24.45 8.05 -12.88
N SER A 5 -23.94 8.75 -11.86
CA SER A 5 -23.07 9.91 -12.03
C SER A 5 -22.21 10.21 -10.79
N GLU A 6 -21.86 9.21 -9.98
CA GLU A 6 -20.95 9.45 -8.82
C GLU A 6 -19.73 8.51 -8.77
N LEU A 7 -19.46 7.74 -9.84
CA LEU A 7 -18.29 6.85 -9.91
C LEU A 7 -17.28 7.23 -11.01
N SER A 8 -17.53 8.30 -11.77
CA SER A 8 -16.75 8.63 -12.96
C SER A 8 -15.58 9.59 -12.74
N ASP A 9 -15.32 10.06 -11.51
CA ASP A 9 -14.30 11.08 -11.24
C ASP A 9 -13.18 10.66 -10.27
N PHE A 10 -12.98 9.36 -10.03
CA PHE A 10 -11.67 8.90 -9.60
C PHE A 10 -10.74 8.93 -10.81
N LYS A 11 -10.11 10.09 -11.05
CA LYS A 11 -8.87 10.17 -11.82
C LYS A 11 -7.91 9.17 -11.20
N THR A 12 -7.81 8.00 -11.81
CA THR A 12 -6.90 6.92 -11.47
C THR A 12 -5.47 7.43 -11.61
N SER A 13 -4.96 8.01 -10.53
CA SER A 13 -3.54 7.94 -10.25
C SER A 13 -3.27 6.48 -9.90
N ASP A 14 -3.08 5.64 -10.90
CA ASP A 14 -2.98 4.16 -10.85
C ASP A 14 -1.80 3.60 -10.02
N ASP A 15 -1.20 4.42 -9.15
CA ASP A 15 -0.09 4.03 -8.29
C ASP A 15 -0.60 3.80 -6.85
N PHE A 16 -0.98 2.56 -6.55
CA PHE A 16 -1.32 2.18 -5.18
C PHE A 16 -0.05 2.06 -4.34
N SER A 17 -0.09 2.54 -3.10
CA SER A 17 1.05 2.43 -2.17
C SER A 17 0.73 1.51 -0.99
N ILE A 18 1.63 0.57 -0.72
CA ILE A 18 1.59 -0.29 0.47
C ILE A 18 2.72 0.16 1.40
N PHE A 19 2.39 0.44 2.65
CA PHE A 19 3.35 0.81 3.68
C PHE A 19 3.63 -0.38 4.58
N VAL A 20 4.90 -0.75 4.67
CA VAL A 20 5.41 -1.77 5.59
C VAL A 20 6.09 -1.06 6.75
N VAL A 21 5.51 -1.15 7.93
CA VAL A 21 6.00 -0.51 9.15
C VAL A 21 6.51 -1.58 10.11
N SER A 22 7.68 -1.38 10.69
CA SER A 22 8.26 -2.29 11.67
C SER A 22 9.16 -1.55 12.65
N ASP A 23 9.13 -2.00 13.90
CA ASP A 23 10.05 -1.60 14.96
C ASP A 23 11.46 -2.21 14.81
N GLY A 24 11.58 -3.29 14.05
CA GLY A 24 12.84 -3.88 13.61
C GLY A 24 13.19 -3.43 12.19
N THR A 25 13.48 -4.39 11.31
CA THR A 25 13.92 -4.10 9.92
C THR A 25 12.78 -4.07 8.89
N GLY A 26 11.59 -4.55 9.24
CA GLY A 26 10.47 -4.72 8.30
C GLY A 26 10.71 -5.69 7.14
N LYS A 27 11.85 -6.39 7.08
CA LYS A 27 12.21 -7.27 5.95
C LYS A 27 11.24 -8.45 5.80
N THR A 28 10.79 -9.03 6.90
CA THR A 28 9.84 -10.16 6.90
C THR A 28 8.52 -9.77 6.24
N ALA A 29 7.92 -8.66 6.69
CA ALA A 29 6.66 -8.16 6.13
C ALA A 29 6.82 -7.70 4.67
N TYR A 30 7.93 -7.02 4.35
CA TYR A 30 8.23 -6.60 2.99
C TYR A 30 8.29 -7.79 2.01
N LEU A 31 9.00 -8.87 2.37
CA LEU A 31 9.10 -10.07 1.54
C LEU A 31 7.75 -10.80 1.43
N ALA A 32 6.98 -10.87 2.52
CA ALA A 32 5.65 -11.47 2.49
C ALA A 32 4.70 -10.71 1.54
N VAL A 33 4.71 -9.38 1.58
CA VAL A 33 3.93 -8.53 0.67
C VAL A 33 4.38 -8.73 -0.78
N GLN A 34 5.69 -8.73 -1.05
CA GLN A 34 6.20 -9.00 -2.40
C GLN A 34 5.75 -10.36 -2.93
N ALA A 35 5.85 -11.42 -2.10
CA ALA A 35 5.44 -12.76 -2.49
C ALA A 35 3.93 -12.85 -2.75
N ALA A 36 3.11 -12.16 -1.96
CA ALA A 36 1.67 -12.10 -2.15
C ALA A 36 1.30 -11.36 -3.45
N LEU A 37 1.90 -10.20 -3.72
CA LEU A 37 1.62 -9.42 -4.92
C LEU A 37 2.00 -10.16 -6.21
N ALA A 38 3.02 -11.02 -6.17
CA ALA A 38 3.41 -11.85 -7.30
C ALA A 38 2.32 -12.86 -7.74
N GLN A 39 1.26 -13.06 -6.95
CA GLN A 39 0.14 -13.95 -7.28
C GLN A 39 -0.96 -13.27 -8.10
N PHE A 40 -0.87 -11.96 -8.35
CA PHE A 40 -1.93 -11.17 -8.98
C PHE A 40 -1.39 -10.35 -10.15
N ASP A 41 -2.22 -10.13 -11.17
CA ASP A 41 -1.95 -9.18 -12.25
C ASP A 41 -2.50 -7.80 -11.83
N LEU A 42 -1.68 -7.01 -11.14
CA LEU A 42 -2.09 -5.76 -10.49
C LEU A 42 -1.59 -4.53 -11.27
N PRO A 43 -2.28 -3.37 -11.15
CA PRO A 43 -1.71 -2.08 -11.53
C PRO A 43 -0.43 -1.80 -10.72
N ARG A 44 0.32 -0.75 -11.09
CA ARG A 44 1.59 -0.44 -10.41
C ARG A 44 1.38 -0.25 -8.90
N VAL A 45 2.01 -1.12 -8.11
CA VAL A 45 2.03 -1.02 -6.64
C VAL A 45 3.42 -0.62 -6.18
N LYS A 46 3.50 0.47 -5.40
CA LYS A 46 4.73 0.90 -4.73
C LYS A 46 4.73 0.38 -3.29
N ILE A 47 5.77 -0.35 -2.89
CA ILE A 47 5.96 -0.77 -1.50
C ILE A 47 6.96 0.17 -0.84
N LEU A 48 6.55 0.86 0.22
CA LEU A 48 7.38 1.73 1.04
C LEU A 48 7.62 1.04 2.38
N ARG A 49 8.89 0.88 2.77
CA ARG A 49 9.26 0.23 4.03
C ARG A 49 9.84 1.25 4.99
N PHE A 50 9.27 1.34 6.18
CA PHE A 50 9.77 2.12 7.31
C PHE A 50 10.25 1.15 8.38
N ASP A 51 11.57 1.14 8.60
CA ASP A 51 12.20 0.36 9.65
C ASP A 51 12.44 1.23 10.89
N HIS A 52 12.68 0.56 12.02
CA HIS A 52 12.97 1.19 13.31
C HIS A 52 11.91 2.19 13.82
N VAL A 53 10.62 1.96 13.51
CA VAL A 53 9.53 2.76 14.08
C VAL A 53 9.31 2.37 15.54
N LYS A 54 9.66 3.27 16.47
CA LYS A 54 9.73 2.97 17.91
C LYS A 54 8.68 3.67 18.74
N ASN A 55 8.12 4.77 18.26
CA ASN A 55 7.22 5.61 19.03
C ASN A 55 5.88 5.81 18.32
N LYS A 56 4.88 6.27 19.06
CA LYS A 56 3.52 6.41 18.54
C LYS A 56 3.43 7.58 17.57
N GLU A 57 4.23 8.60 17.79
CA GLU A 57 4.31 9.82 16.98
C GLU A 57 4.77 9.52 15.55
N GLU A 58 5.57 8.48 15.34
CA GLU A 58 5.99 8.00 14.01
C GLU A 58 4.91 7.20 13.26
N ILE A 59 3.83 6.80 13.94
CA ILE A 59 2.71 6.03 13.38
C ILE A 59 1.54 6.94 12.96
N PHE A 60 1.41 8.12 13.59
CA PHE A 60 0.33 9.08 13.38
C PHE A 60 0.71 10.16 12.36
#